data_AF-A0A382M7Z8-F1
#
_entry.id   AF-A0A382M7Z8-F1
#
_cell.length_a   1.000
_cell.length_b   1.000
_cell.length_c   1.000
_cell.angle_alpha   90.00
_cell.angle_beta   90.00
_cell.angle_gamma   90.00
#
_symmetry.space_group_name_H-M   'P 1'
#
loop_
_entity.id
_entity.type
_entity.pdbx_description
1 polymer ?
#
loop_
_entity_poly.entity_id
_entity_poly.type
_entity_poly.pdbx_seq_one_letter_code
_entity_poly.pdbx_strand_id
1 'polypeptide(L)' 'MPIQKIEDLIDSLPKSKPELITEVNTNDHFELARLLHQLAPEGKIQVFNNLNSDLKRQEVLYETDLDSRLEIE' A
#
# COMPACT_ATOMS: atom_id res chain seq x y z
N MET A 1 -3.94 -4.47 -13.99
CA MET A 1 -3.69 -3.06 -13.54
C MET A 1 -2.67 -3.07 -12.40
N PRO A 2 -2.01 -1.95 -12.03
CA PRO A 2 -1.02 -1.92 -10.95
C PRO A 2 -1.54 -2.50 -9.62
N ILE A 3 -2.84 -2.28 -9.35
CA ILE A 3 -3.57 -2.79 -8.18
C ILE A 3 -3.52 -4.33 -8.07
N GLN A 4 -3.92 -5.05 -9.12
CA GLN A 4 -3.88 -6.52 -9.15
C GLN A 4 -2.48 -7.08 -8.90
N LYS A 5 -1.45 -6.39 -9.41
CA LYS A 5 -0.07 -6.80 -9.19
C LYS A 5 0.32 -6.68 -7.71
N ILE A 6 -0.12 -5.63 -7.01
CA ILE A 6 0.16 -5.47 -5.59
C ILE A 6 -0.61 -6.50 -4.75
N GLU A 7 -1.87 -6.79 -5.07
CA GLU A 7 -2.64 -7.87 -4.44
C GLU A 7 -1.95 -9.24 -4.58
N ASP A 8 -1.59 -9.62 -5.81
CA ASP A 8 -0.88 -10.88 -6.09
C ASP A 8 0.46 -10.96 -5.33
N LEU A 9 1.15 -9.83 -5.18
CA LEU A 9 2.39 -9.73 -4.41
C LEU A 9 2.13 -9.88 -2.91
N ILE A 10 1.03 -9.37 -2.37
CA ILE A 10 0.64 -9.55 -0.96
C ILE A 10 0.33 -11.03 -0.68
N ASP A 11 -0.44 -11.69 -1.54
CA ASP A 11 -0.84 -13.09 -1.37
C ASP A 11 0.33 -14.09 -1.45
N SER A 12 1.42 -13.68 -2.09
CA SER A 12 2.64 -14.48 -2.25
C SER A 12 3.74 -14.16 -1.24
N LEU A 13 3.45 -13.32 -0.23
CA LEU A 13 4.38 -13.03 0.85
C LEU A 13 4.72 -14.31 1.65
N PRO A 14 5.97 -14.45 2.12
CA PRO A 14 7.02 -13.42 2.17
C PRO A 14 7.95 -13.36 0.93
N LYS A 15 7.80 -14.28 -0.03
CA LYS A 15 8.78 -14.45 -1.14
C LYS A 15 8.86 -13.22 -2.05
N SER A 16 7.74 -12.56 -2.25
CA SER A 16 7.54 -11.37 -3.07
C SER A 16 7.91 -10.05 -2.38
N LYS A 17 8.39 -10.06 -1.13
CA LYS A 17 8.60 -8.81 -0.36
C LYS A 17 9.47 -7.76 -1.07
N PRO A 18 10.60 -8.10 -1.72
CA PRO A 18 11.40 -7.10 -2.45
C PRO A 18 10.66 -6.49 -3.66
N GLU A 19 9.85 -7.30 -4.34
CA GLU A 19 9.04 -6.87 -5.48
C GLU A 19 7.88 -5.99 -5.01
N LEU A 20 7.25 -6.34 -3.89
CA LEU A 20 6.23 -5.52 -3.23
C LEU A 20 6.78 -4.15 -2.82
N ILE A 21 7.96 -4.10 -2.19
CA ILE A 21 8.60 -2.83 -1.81
C ILE A 21 8.85 -1.98 -3.06
N THR A 22 9.35 -2.58 -4.13
CA THR A 22 9.61 -1.86 -5.38
C THR A 22 8.30 -1.29 -5.93
N GLU A 23 7.29 -2.15 -6.10
CA GLU A 23 6.00 -1.76 -6.68
C GLU A 23 5.31 -0.67 -5.84
N VAL A 24 5.23 -0.83 -4.53
CA VAL A 24 4.63 0.17 -3.62
C VAL A 24 5.35 1.52 -3.74
N ASN A 25 6.67 1.52 -3.86
CA ASN A 25 7.42 2.78 -3.89
C ASN A 25 7.53 3.41 -5.28
N THR A 26 7.25 2.68 -6.37
CA THR A 26 7.16 3.24 -7.73
C THR A 26 5.80 3.83 -8.07
N ASN A 27 4.72 3.39 -7.40
CA ASN A 27 3.38 3.96 -7.59
C ASN A 27 3.25 5.33 -6.90
N ASP A 28 2.45 6.23 -7.47
CA ASP A 28 2.17 7.53 -6.85
C ASP A 28 1.22 7.41 -5.64
N HIS A 29 1.12 8.47 -4.83
CA HIS A 29 0.32 8.45 -3.61
C HIS A 29 -1.21 8.35 -3.86
N PHE A 30 -1.71 8.81 -5.02
CA PHE A 30 -3.14 8.70 -5.35
C PHE A 30 -3.52 7.26 -5.68
N GLU A 31 -2.72 6.57 -6.50
CA GLU A 31 -2.95 5.15 -6.81
C GLU A 31 -2.81 4.27 -5.58
N LEU A 32 -1.86 4.57 -4.69
CA LEU A 32 -1.72 3.87 -3.42
C LEU A 32 -2.91 4.10 -2.50
N ALA A 33 -3.40 5.34 -2.35
CA ALA A 33 -4.59 5.62 -1.56
C ALA A 33 -5.82 4.88 -2.10
N ARG A 34 -5.99 4.84 -3.43
CA ARG A 34 -7.07 4.10 -4.09
C ARG A 34 -6.95 2.59 -3.88
N LEU A 35 -5.74 2.05 -3.94
CA LEU A 35 -5.46 0.64 -3.64
C LEU A 35 -5.81 0.34 -2.18
N LEU A 36 -5.38 1.17 -1.23
CA LEU A 36 -5.65 0.97 0.18
C LEU A 36 -7.15 0.81 0.41
N HIS A 37 -7.99 1.67 -0.18
CA HIS A 37 -9.45 1.56 -0.07
C HIS A 37 -10.03 0.20 -0.50
N GLN A 38 -9.36 -0.53 -1.39
CA GLN A 38 -9.82 -1.81 -1.93
C GLN A 38 -9.29 -3.03 -1.15
N LEU A 39 -8.22 -2.85 -0.38
CA LEU A 39 -7.57 -3.92 0.36
C LEU A 39 -8.28 -4.23 1.69
N ALA A 40 -8.15 -5.47 2.15
CA ALA A 40 -8.44 -5.84 3.53
C ALA A 40 -7.44 -5.17 4.51
N PRO A 41 -7.79 -5.02 5.80
CA PRO A 41 -6.93 -4.38 6.80
C PRO A 41 -5.48 -4.89 6.79
N GLU A 42 -5.27 -6.20 6.74
CA GLU A 42 -3.94 -6.80 6.74
C GLU A 42 -3.12 -6.38 5.50
N GLY A 43 -3.77 -6.33 4.32
CA GLY A 43 -3.15 -5.85 3.09
C GLY A 43 -2.77 -4.38 3.15
N LYS A 44 -3.65 -3.55 3.72
CA LYS A 44 -3.40 -2.11 3.97
C LYS A 44 -2.13 -1.93 4.80
N ILE A 45 -2.02 -2.66 5.90
CA ILE A 45 -0.85 -2.64 6.80
C ILE A 45 0.42 -3.09 6.06
N GLN A 46 0.35 -4.14 5.24
CA GLN A 46 1.52 -4.59 4.46
C GLN A 46 1.99 -3.53 3.47
N VAL A 47 1.08 -2.92 2.70
CA VAL A 47 1.43 -1.85 1.75
C VAL A 47 2.03 -0.66 2.49
N PHE A 48 1.35 -0.18 3.53
CA PHE A 48 1.77 1.01 4.26
C PHE A 48 3.12 0.83 4.96
N ASN A 49 3.37 -0.34 5.55
CA ASN A 49 4.65 -0.63 6.21
C ASN A 49 5.85 -0.70 5.26
N ASN A 50 5.62 -1.00 3.98
CA ASN A 50 6.67 -1.06 2.96
C ASN A 50 6.94 0.28 2.25
N LEU A 51 6.29 1.40 2.64
CA LEU A 51 6.63 2.73 2.16
C LEU A 51 8.01 3.18 2.68
N ASN A 52 8.84 3.71 1.78
CA ASN A 52 10.27 3.93 2.01
C ASN A 52 10.62 5.33 2.56
N SER A 53 9.66 6.23 2.72
CA SER A 53 9.91 7.58 3.24
C SER A 53 8.71 8.13 4.00
N ASP A 54 9.00 8.95 5.00
CA ASP A 54 7.98 9.62 5.80
C ASP A 54 7.15 10.60 4.98
N LEU A 55 7.77 11.28 4.01
CA LEU A 55 7.07 12.17 3.08
C LEU A 55 6.00 11.39 2.30
N LYS A 56 6.37 10.26 1.69
CA LYS A 56 5.42 9.42 0.93
C LYS A 56 4.32 8.85 1.83
N ARG A 57 4.63 8.49 3.08
CA ARG A 57 3.63 8.08 4.08
C ARG A 57 2.62 9.20 4.34
N GLN A 58 3.09 10.42 4.55
CA GLN A 58 2.20 11.57 4.77
C GLN A 58 1.34 11.88 3.55
N GLU A 59 1.90 11.83 2.35
CA GLU A 59 1.15 12.02 1.10
C GLU A 59 0.07 10.95 0.92
N VAL A 60 0.42 9.67 1.11
CA VAL A 60 -0.55 8.56 1.03
C VAL A 60 -1.64 8.71 2.10
N LEU A 61 -1.28 9.04 3.34
CA LEU A 61 -2.25 9.28 4.41
C LEU A 61 -3.18 10.45 4.06
N TYR A 62 -2.65 11.55 3.51
CA TYR A 62 -3.45 12.71 3.14
C TYR A 62 -4.56 12.36 2.14
N GLU A 63 -4.26 11.50 1.16
CA GLU A 63 -5.19 11.09 0.10
C GLU A 63 -6.09 9.90 0.48
N THR A 64 -5.73 9.12 1.49
CA THR A 64 -6.49 7.93 1.92
C THR A 64 -7.74 8.33 2.69
N ASP A 65 -8.85 7.61 2.54
CA ASP A 65 -10.08 7.88 3.29
C ASP A 65 -9.94 7.60 4.80
N LEU A 66 -10.84 8.16 5.63
CA LEU A 66 -10.74 8.05 7.09
C LEU A 66 -10.81 6.60 7.60
N ASP A 67 -11.66 5.77 7.01
CA ASP A 67 -11.86 4.39 7.46
C ASP A 67 -10.58 3.59 7.20
N SER A 68 -10.02 3.70 5.99
CA SER A 68 -8.76 3.06 5.63
C SER A 68 -7.57 3.56 6.46
N ARG A 69 -7.55 4.82 6.93
CA ARG A 69 -6.51 5.31 7.85
C ARG A 69 -6.60 4.62 9.22
N LEU A 70 -7.81 4.44 9.75
CA LEU A 70 -8.03 3.79 11.05
C LEU A 70 -7.64 2.31 11.03
N GLU A 71 -7.70 1.66 9.87
CA GLU A 71 -7.27 0.26 9.70
C GLU A 71 -5.75 0.08 9.55
N ILE A 72 -5.02 1.17 9.29
CA ILE A 72 -3.56 1.17 9.11
C ILE A 72 -2.82 1.43 10.45
N GLU A 73 -3.47 2.08 11.42
CA GLU A 73 -2.95 2.34 12.79
C GLU A 73 -2.83 1.07 13.64
#